data_AF-A0A8T5NKX9-F1
#
_entry.id   AF-A0A8T5NKX9-F1
#
_cell.length_a   1.000
_cell.length_b   1.000
_cell.length_c   1.000
_cell.angle_alpha   90.00
_cell.angle_beta   90.00
_cell.angle_gamma   90.00
#
_symmetry.space_group_name_H-M   'P 1'
#
loop_
_entity.id
_entity.type
_entity.pdbx_description
1 polymer ?
#
loop_
_entity_poly.entity_id
_entity_poly.type
_entity_poly.pdbx_seq_one_letter_code
_entity_poly.pdbx_strand_id
1 'polypeptide(L)'
;MKDRSLLLLIAVVLVGLFALPNALSLFSGQHSFDKAGNGTICTTCHSDVAAELAGSAYHTFNAAGNEKCKVCHSSGTINSSLIPLGNGSYGSSSNFSVGFNLTNGSFTYANGTVRTGMVLHAAVTVECISCHYGVNFTDDAHKPFYDNASSQNWLKGANEACYGCHTKVNVQMTWIRKGGYNYSYDFNTTTGTLSFNATDVTIYTNNTG
;
A
#
# COMPACT_ATOMS: atom_id res chain seq x y z
N MET A 1 59.88 -2.88 24.71
CA MET A 1 58.42 -2.86 25.03
C MET A 1 57.77 -1.54 24.63
N LYS A 2 58.39 -0.39 24.95
CA LYS A 2 57.89 0.96 24.65
C LYS A 2 57.56 1.21 23.17
N ASP A 3 58.39 0.72 22.24
CA ASP A 3 58.19 0.97 20.80
C ASP A 3 57.09 0.12 20.16
N ARG A 4 56.88 -1.11 20.65
CA ARG A 4 55.79 -1.98 20.18
C ARG A 4 54.42 -1.48 20.65
N SER A 5 54.35 -0.98 21.89
CA SER A 5 53.15 -0.35 22.43
C SER A 5 52.83 0.97 21.71
N LEU A 6 53.85 1.74 21.32
CA LEU A 6 53.68 2.96 20.53
C LEU A 6 53.12 2.67 19.13
N LEU A 7 53.66 1.68 18.44
CA LEU A 7 53.17 1.27 17.11
C LEU A 7 51.73 0.74 17.16
N LEU A 8 51.38 -0.03 18.20
CA LEU A 8 50.01 -0.52 18.41
C LEU A 8 49.03 0.62 18.67
N LEU A 9 49.44 1.63 19.45
CA LEU A 9 48.61 2.79 19.74
C LEU A 9 48.39 3.67 18.50
N ILE A 10 49.44 3.86 17.69
CA ILE A 10 49.33 4.56 16.39
C ILE A 10 48.41 3.79 15.44
N ALA A 11 48.50 2.45 15.38
CA ALA A 11 47.63 1.63 14.54
C ALA A 11 46.15 1.73 14.96
N VAL A 12 45.85 1.69 16.26
CA VAL A 12 44.47 1.83 16.77
C VAL A 12 43.93 3.23 16.49
N VAL A 13 44.74 4.28 16.64
CA VAL A 13 44.33 5.65 16.33
C VAL A 13 44.07 5.84 14.83
N LEU A 14 44.88 5.26 13.95
CA LEU A 14 44.69 5.33 12.49
C LEU A 14 43.44 4.56 12.04
N VAL A 15 43.19 3.37 12.60
CA VAL A 15 41.95 2.62 12.35
C VAL A 15 40.74 3.38 12.90
N GLY A 16 40.86 3.96 14.09
CA GLY A 16 39.83 4.81 14.69
C GLY A 16 39.49 6.02 13.81
N LEU A 17 40.50 6.76 13.34
CA LEU A 17 40.32 7.92 12.46
C LEU A 17 39.76 7.55 11.08
N PHE A 18 40.00 6.34 10.59
CA PHE A 18 39.46 5.86 9.31
C PHE A 18 38.03 5.29 9.45
N ALA A 19 37.72 4.62 10.57
CA ALA A 19 36.44 3.95 10.80
C ALA A 19 35.39 4.84 11.50
N LEU A 20 35.78 5.75 12.39
CA LEU A 20 34.86 6.62 13.14
C LEU A 20 34.06 7.60 12.27
N PRO A 21 34.62 8.24 11.21
CA PRO A 21 33.83 9.10 10.33
C PRO A 21 32.68 8.34 9.66
N ASN A 22 32.92 7.07 9.31
CA ASN A 22 31.91 6.21 8.70
C ASN A 22 30.84 5.75 9.71
N ALA A 23 31.19 5.54 10.98
CA ALA A 23 30.23 5.17 12.03
C ALA A 23 29.40 6.35 12.55
N LEU A 24 29.99 7.54 12.67
CA LEU A 24 29.25 8.77 13.04
C LEU A 24 28.35 9.24 11.90
N SER A 25 28.73 8.99 10.65
CA SER A 25 27.91 9.23 9.46
C SER A 25 26.61 8.44 9.45
N LEU A 26 26.62 7.18 9.92
CA LEU A 26 25.40 6.37 9.96
C LEU A 26 24.41 6.76 11.07
N PHE A 27 24.85 7.42 12.16
CA PHE A 27 24.00 7.58 13.35
C PHE A 27 23.85 9.01 13.91
N SER A 28 24.68 9.98 13.54
CA SER A 28 24.59 11.35 14.07
C SER A 28 24.48 12.39 12.96
N GLY A 29 23.26 12.85 12.70
CA GLY A 29 23.01 14.06 11.90
C GLY A 29 22.80 13.87 10.39
N GLN A 30 22.92 12.67 9.82
CA GLN A 30 22.68 12.44 8.38
C GLN A 30 21.22 12.12 8.01
N HIS A 31 20.33 12.03 9.01
CA HIS A 31 18.89 11.94 8.81
C HIS A 31 18.20 13.11 9.51
N SER A 32 18.31 14.32 8.94
CA SER A 32 17.39 15.40 9.32
C SER A 32 16.03 15.07 8.73
N PHE A 33 15.15 14.48 9.53
CA PHE A 33 13.74 14.40 9.15
C PHE A 33 13.21 15.82 8.94
N ASP A 34 12.42 15.99 7.89
CA ASP A 34 11.77 17.26 7.67
C ASP A 34 10.88 17.60 8.86
N LYS A 35 10.71 18.90 9.15
CA LYS A 35 9.70 19.31 10.13
C LYS A 35 8.33 18.76 9.68
N ALA A 36 7.52 18.30 10.63
CA ALA A 36 6.18 17.78 10.36
C ALA A 36 5.40 18.77 9.47
N GLY A 37 4.82 18.27 8.37
CA GLY A 37 4.09 19.07 7.39
C GLY A 37 4.94 19.80 6.33
N ASN A 38 6.27 19.88 6.48
CA ASN A 38 7.13 20.56 5.50
C ASN A 38 7.33 19.74 4.21
N GLY A 39 7.52 18.42 4.34
CA GLY A 39 7.49 17.45 3.22
C GLY A 39 8.39 17.78 2.02
N THR A 40 9.44 18.59 2.20
CA THR A 40 10.36 19.04 1.15
C THR A 40 11.39 18.00 0.76
N ILE A 41 11.65 16.99 1.60
CA ILE A 41 12.65 15.94 1.32
C ILE A 41 12.05 14.55 1.04
N CYS A 42 10.74 14.43 0.86
CA CYS A 42 10.07 13.12 0.71
C CYS A 42 10.70 12.26 -0.39
N THR A 43 10.98 12.83 -1.56
CA THR A 43 11.60 12.14 -2.71
C THR A 43 13.06 11.73 -2.49
N THR A 44 13.76 12.33 -1.53
CA THR A 44 15.13 11.94 -1.19
C THR A 44 15.15 10.54 -0.59
N CYS A 45 14.12 10.18 0.18
CA CYS A 45 14.02 8.87 0.85
C CYS A 45 13.02 7.92 0.18
N HIS A 46 11.94 8.44 -0.43
CA HIS A 46 10.86 7.67 -1.07
C HIS A 46 10.81 7.92 -2.59
N SER A 47 11.97 7.81 -3.23
CA SER A 47 12.11 8.07 -4.67
C SER A 47 11.33 7.08 -5.53
N ASP A 48 11.21 5.84 -5.07
CA ASP A 48 10.43 4.76 -5.66
C ASP A 48 8.93 5.09 -5.67
N VAL A 49 8.37 5.44 -4.51
CA VAL A 49 6.96 5.85 -4.37
C VAL A 49 6.67 7.08 -5.22
N ALA A 50 7.59 8.05 -5.25
CA ALA A 50 7.44 9.23 -6.08
C ALA A 50 7.45 8.91 -7.58
N ALA A 51 8.28 7.95 -8.02
CA ALA A 51 8.33 7.50 -9.40
C ALA A 51 7.04 6.75 -9.80
N GLU A 52 6.55 5.86 -8.94
CA GLU A 52 5.27 5.17 -9.15
C GLU A 52 4.11 6.14 -9.26
N LEU A 53 4.08 7.15 -8.38
CA LEU A 53 3.05 8.17 -8.37
C LEU A 53 3.13 9.11 -9.58
N ALA A 54 4.34 9.46 -10.03
CA ALA A 54 4.54 10.27 -11.23
C ALA A 54 4.04 9.57 -12.51
N GLY A 55 4.11 8.23 -12.56
CA GLY A 55 3.61 7.42 -13.67
C GLY A 55 2.17 6.92 -13.48
N SER A 56 1.49 7.26 -12.39
CA SER A 56 0.15 6.75 -12.10
C SER A 56 -0.91 7.47 -12.93
N ALA A 57 -1.71 6.69 -13.67
CA ALA A 57 -2.92 7.20 -14.34
C ALA A 57 -4.10 7.40 -13.37
N TYR A 58 -4.02 6.83 -12.16
CA TYR A 58 -5.15 6.74 -11.23
C TYR A 58 -5.01 7.67 -10.02
N HIS A 59 -3.78 7.94 -9.57
CA HIS A 59 -3.49 8.90 -8.50
C HIS A 59 -2.87 10.17 -9.09
N THR A 60 -3.65 10.88 -9.92
CA THR A 60 -3.23 12.15 -10.52
C THR A 60 -3.55 13.31 -9.58
N PHE A 61 -2.53 13.89 -8.99
CA PHE A 61 -2.69 15.07 -8.12
C PHE A 61 -2.35 16.35 -8.88
N ASN A 62 -3.18 17.38 -8.72
CA ASN A 62 -2.89 18.73 -9.20
C ASN A 62 -1.91 19.43 -8.23
N ALA A 63 -0.71 18.85 -8.11
CA ALA A 63 0.37 19.29 -7.23
C ALA A 63 1.72 18.99 -7.89
N ALA A 64 2.71 19.88 -7.71
CA ALA A 64 4.02 19.75 -8.35
C ALA A 64 5.06 19.15 -7.40
N GLY A 65 5.93 18.27 -7.92
CA GLY A 65 7.06 17.71 -7.17
C GLY A 65 6.66 17.10 -5.81
N ASN A 66 7.34 17.51 -4.74
CA ASN A 66 7.13 17.00 -3.38
C ASN A 66 5.77 17.39 -2.77
N GLU A 67 5.03 18.31 -3.38
CA GLU A 67 3.65 18.63 -2.97
C GLU A 67 2.69 17.47 -3.24
N LYS A 68 3.03 16.54 -4.13
CA LYS A 68 2.23 15.32 -4.34
C LYS A 68 2.22 14.42 -3.10
N CYS A 69 3.34 14.30 -2.39
CA CYS A 69 3.42 13.53 -1.16
C CYS A 69 2.55 14.15 -0.06
N LYS A 70 2.45 15.48 -0.04
CA LYS A 70 1.63 16.27 0.88
C LYS A 70 0.12 16.10 0.65
N VAL A 71 -0.30 15.60 -0.50
CA VAL A 71 -1.72 15.30 -0.74
C VAL A 71 -2.19 14.18 0.20
N CYS A 72 -1.34 13.19 0.45
CA CYS A 72 -1.60 12.15 1.43
C CYS A 72 -1.03 12.54 2.81
N HIS A 73 0.12 13.21 2.88
CA HIS A 73 0.86 13.47 4.13
C HIS A 73 0.83 14.94 4.61
N SER A 74 -0.11 15.77 4.14
CA SER A 74 -0.38 17.11 4.70
C SER A 74 -1.85 17.52 4.49
N SER A 75 -2.19 18.77 4.82
CA SER A 75 -3.51 19.39 4.62
C SER A 75 -3.92 19.57 3.14
N GLY A 76 -3.43 18.73 2.23
CA GLY A 76 -3.80 18.74 0.82
C GLY A 76 -5.27 18.37 0.62
N THR A 77 -5.85 18.84 -0.48
CA THR A 77 -7.22 18.54 -0.89
C THR A 77 -7.18 17.59 -2.07
N ILE A 78 -7.46 16.30 -1.86
CA ILE A 78 -8.00 15.47 -2.94
C ILE A 78 -9.49 15.79 -3.00
N ASN A 79 -9.98 16.20 -4.16
CA ASN A 79 -11.42 16.30 -4.37
C ASN A 79 -12.00 14.88 -4.37
N SER A 80 -12.91 14.58 -3.44
CA SER A 80 -13.61 13.29 -3.36
C SER A 80 -14.27 12.86 -4.68
N SER A 81 -14.61 13.80 -5.56
CA SER A 81 -15.14 13.55 -6.91
C SER A 81 -14.14 12.89 -7.87
N LEU A 82 -12.83 12.93 -7.55
CA LEU A 82 -11.76 12.31 -8.33
C LEU A 82 -11.37 10.92 -7.79
N ILE A 83 -11.98 10.47 -6.69
CA ILE A 83 -11.78 9.12 -6.17
C ILE A 83 -12.80 8.22 -6.87
N PRO A 84 -12.37 7.23 -7.68
CA PRO A 84 -13.28 6.30 -8.32
C PRO A 84 -14.18 5.66 -7.27
N LEU A 85 -15.49 5.82 -7.47
CA LEU A 85 -16.49 5.16 -6.65
C LEU A 85 -16.32 3.65 -6.89
N GLY A 86 -16.03 2.89 -5.82
CA GLY A 86 -16.37 1.46 -5.82
C GLY A 86 -17.85 1.31 -6.16
N ASN A 87 -18.24 0.19 -6.78
CA ASN A 87 -19.54 -0.11 -7.40
C ASN A 87 -20.78 -0.01 -6.45
N GLY A 88 -20.99 1.14 -5.83
CA GLY A 88 -22.05 1.46 -4.91
C GLY A 88 -22.19 2.98 -4.88
N SER A 89 -23.34 3.48 -5.32
CA SER A 89 -23.70 4.89 -5.31
C SER A 89 -23.69 5.46 -3.88
N TYR A 90 -22.53 5.89 -3.41
CA TYR A 90 -22.40 6.93 -2.39
C TYR A 90 -21.48 8.00 -2.94
N GLY A 91 -22.01 8.72 -3.93
CA GLY A 91 -21.48 10.00 -4.32
C GLY A 91 -21.47 10.90 -3.09
N SER A 92 -20.30 11.30 -2.64
CA SER A 92 -20.23 12.53 -1.89
C SER A 92 -20.45 13.65 -2.90
N SER A 93 -21.68 14.13 -3.00
CA SER A 93 -22.09 15.33 -3.74
C SER A 93 -21.48 16.63 -3.17
N SER A 94 -20.40 16.50 -2.40
CA SER A 94 -19.72 17.56 -1.66
C SER A 94 -18.23 17.31 -1.76
N ASN A 95 -17.50 18.28 -2.32
CA ASN A 95 -16.05 18.25 -2.44
C ASN A 95 -15.40 18.28 -1.05
N PHE A 96 -15.16 17.12 -0.44
CA PHE A 96 -14.43 17.03 0.83
C PHE A 96 -12.94 16.87 0.57
N SER A 97 -12.11 17.55 1.37
CA SER A 97 -10.66 17.34 1.40
C SER A 97 -10.34 16.09 2.21
N VAL A 98 -9.81 15.06 1.56
CA VAL A 98 -9.24 13.88 2.25
C VAL A 98 -7.73 13.99 2.38
N GLY A 99 -7.18 13.52 3.50
CA GLY A 99 -5.73 13.54 3.73
C GLY A 99 -5.33 13.40 5.21
N PHE A 100 -4.03 13.22 5.45
CA PHE A 100 -3.42 13.19 6.78
C PHE A 100 -2.76 14.54 7.10
N ASN A 101 -3.21 15.19 8.16
CA ASN A 101 -2.55 16.36 8.71
C ASN A 101 -1.49 15.91 9.73
N LEU A 102 -0.23 15.86 9.28
CA LEU A 102 0.91 15.51 10.12
C LEU A 102 1.22 16.55 11.21
N THR A 103 0.78 17.81 11.05
CA THR A 103 0.99 18.87 12.05
C THR A 103 0.09 18.67 13.26
N ASN A 104 -1.17 18.32 13.04
CA ASN A 104 -2.19 18.21 14.08
C ASN A 104 -2.54 16.76 14.44
N GLY A 105 -1.92 15.78 13.77
CA GLY A 105 -2.21 14.37 14.03
C GLY A 105 -3.64 13.97 13.64
N SER A 106 -4.20 14.60 12.60
CA SER A 106 -5.58 14.40 12.19
C SER A 106 -5.72 13.75 10.82
N PHE A 107 -6.80 13.01 10.60
CA PHE A 107 -7.10 12.36 9.33
C PHE A 107 -8.56 12.63 8.93
N THR A 108 -8.78 13.07 7.68
CA THR A 108 -10.12 13.28 7.14
C THR A 108 -10.46 12.19 6.12
N TYR A 109 -11.50 11.40 6.41
CA TYR A 109 -12.05 10.38 5.52
C TYR A 109 -12.81 11.00 4.34
N ALA A 110 -12.99 10.23 3.26
CA ALA A 110 -13.80 10.65 2.10
C ALA A 110 -15.27 10.95 2.40
N ASN A 111 -15.79 10.45 3.53
CA ASN A 111 -17.12 10.78 4.02
C ASN A 111 -17.18 12.08 4.87
N GLY A 112 -16.07 12.81 4.99
CA GLY A 112 -15.96 14.05 5.77
C GLY A 112 -15.68 13.86 7.26
N THR A 113 -15.63 12.62 7.77
CA THR A 113 -15.30 12.35 9.18
C THR A 113 -13.84 12.70 9.46
N VAL A 114 -13.57 13.42 10.56
CA VAL A 114 -12.20 13.76 10.99
C VAL A 114 -11.84 12.99 12.26
N ARG A 115 -10.71 12.26 12.24
CA ARG A 115 -10.09 11.68 13.44
C ARG A 115 -8.95 12.56 13.89
N THR A 116 -8.84 12.82 15.19
CA THR A 116 -7.82 13.69 15.80
C THR A 116 -7.05 12.94 16.90
N GLY A 117 -5.91 13.49 17.33
CA GLY A 117 -5.15 12.99 18.48
C GLY A 117 -4.20 11.82 18.18
N MET A 118 -3.82 11.61 16.91
CA MET A 118 -2.87 10.56 16.53
C MET A 118 -1.45 11.13 16.42
N VAL A 119 -0.44 10.39 16.89
CA VAL A 119 0.97 10.73 16.60
C VAL A 119 1.30 10.17 15.21
N LEU A 120 1.33 11.04 14.21
CA LEU A 120 1.58 10.65 12.82
C LEU A 120 3.05 10.90 12.46
N HIS A 121 3.84 9.82 12.39
CA HIS A 121 5.10 9.86 11.65
C HIS A 121 4.83 9.97 10.15
N ALA A 122 5.73 10.57 9.38
CA ALA A 122 5.59 10.60 7.91
C ALA A 122 5.53 9.19 7.28
N ALA A 123 6.00 8.16 8.01
CA ALA A 123 5.89 6.75 7.67
C ALA A 123 4.58 6.10 8.16
N VAL A 124 3.43 6.74 7.93
CA VAL A 124 2.13 6.12 8.22
C VAL A 124 1.66 5.28 7.04
N THR A 125 1.30 4.02 7.30
CA THR A 125 0.64 3.16 6.31
C THR A 125 -0.84 3.57 6.23
N VAL A 126 -1.19 4.24 5.14
CA VAL A 126 -2.57 4.61 4.81
C VAL A 126 -3.29 3.40 4.25
N GLU A 127 -4.49 3.10 4.74
CA GLU A 127 -5.33 2.07 4.12
C GLU A 127 -6.03 2.62 2.88
N CYS A 128 -6.08 1.87 1.77
CA CYS A 128 -6.75 2.28 0.53
C CYS A 128 -8.20 2.73 0.78
N ILE A 129 -8.93 1.98 1.60
CA ILE A 129 -10.32 2.23 1.97
C ILE A 129 -10.52 3.52 2.78
N SER A 130 -9.45 4.13 3.30
CA SER A 130 -9.53 5.42 4.00
C SER A 130 -9.88 6.56 3.04
N CYS A 131 -9.47 6.44 1.78
CA CYS A 131 -9.85 7.34 0.69
C CYS A 131 -10.96 6.71 -0.18
N HIS A 132 -10.91 5.41 -0.44
CA HIS A 132 -11.94 4.67 -1.17
C HIS A 132 -13.04 4.14 -0.22
N TYR A 133 -13.76 5.03 0.45
CA TYR A 133 -14.79 4.63 1.44
C TYR A 133 -16.00 3.90 0.81
N GLY A 134 -16.19 4.00 -0.51
CA GLY A 134 -17.31 3.39 -1.25
C GLY A 134 -17.06 1.97 -1.76
N VAL A 135 -15.91 1.34 -1.46
CA VAL A 135 -15.70 -0.06 -1.88
C VAL A 135 -16.50 -0.97 -0.96
N ASN A 136 -17.56 -1.57 -1.51
CA ASN A 136 -18.40 -2.53 -0.81
C ASN A 136 -18.11 -3.94 -1.34
N PHE A 137 -17.65 -4.83 -0.46
CA PHE A 137 -17.37 -6.22 -0.79
C PHE A 137 -18.53 -7.19 -0.46
N THR A 138 -19.70 -6.70 -0.03
CA THR A 138 -20.79 -7.57 0.48
C THR A 138 -21.25 -8.60 -0.55
N ASP A 139 -21.32 -8.22 -1.84
CA ASP A 139 -21.71 -9.10 -2.96
C ASP A 139 -20.59 -9.24 -4.00
N ASP A 140 -19.34 -9.00 -3.60
CA ASP A 140 -18.21 -9.01 -4.52
C ASP A 140 -17.58 -10.40 -4.59
N ALA A 141 -17.34 -10.90 -5.81
CA ALA A 141 -16.71 -12.21 -6.02
C ALA A 141 -15.29 -12.31 -5.40
N HIS A 142 -14.66 -11.17 -5.12
CA HIS A 142 -13.36 -11.04 -4.48
C HIS A 142 -13.46 -10.89 -2.95
N LYS A 143 -14.67 -10.88 -2.35
CA LYS A 143 -14.81 -10.82 -0.88
C LYS A 143 -13.97 -11.86 -0.14
N PRO A 144 -13.93 -13.15 -0.56
CA PRO A 144 -13.08 -14.14 0.10
C PRO A 144 -11.59 -13.80 0.03
N PHE A 145 -11.15 -13.18 -1.06
CA PHE A 145 -9.77 -12.70 -1.21
C PHE A 145 -9.50 -11.49 -0.30
N TYR A 146 -10.41 -10.50 -0.28
CA TYR A 146 -10.33 -9.35 0.62
C TYR A 146 -10.24 -9.77 2.09
N ASP A 147 -11.11 -10.68 2.53
CA ASP A 147 -11.15 -11.15 3.91
C ASP A 147 -9.85 -11.89 4.27
N ASN A 148 -9.34 -12.74 3.36
CA ASN A 148 -8.10 -13.47 3.57
C ASN A 148 -6.88 -12.54 3.62
N ALA A 149 -6.79 -11.59 2.69
CA ALA A 149 -5.72 -10.60 2.61
C ALA A 149 -5.72 -9.68 3.84
N SER A 150 -6.91 -9.27 4.32
CA SER A 150 -7.05 -8.45 5.53
C SER A 150 -6.63 -9.16 6.82
N SER A 151 -6.52 -10.50 6.77
CA SER A 151 -6.02 -11.31 7.89
C SER A 151 -4.49 -11.50 7.86
N GLN A 152 -3.81 -11.05 6.81
CA GLN A 152 -2.35 -11.13 6.70
C GLN A 152 -1.69 -9.96 7.43
N ASN A 153 -0.49 -10.20 7.96
CA ASN A 153 0.27 -9.21 8.74
C ASN A 153 1.28 -8.40 7.91
N TRP A 154 1.32 -8.58 6.59
CA TRP A 154 2.35 -7.97 5.73
C TRP A 154 2.04 -6.51 5.44
N LEU A 155 0.80 -6.23 5.03
CA LEU A 155 0.30 -4.87 4.82
C LEU A 155 -0.90 -4.61 5.75
N LYS A 156 -1.12 -3.34 6.07
CA LYS A 156 -2.17 -2.94 6.99
C LYS A 156 -3.55 -3.16 6.37
N GLY A 157 -4.34 -4.06 6.96
CA GLY A 157 -5.75 -4.28 6.63
C GLY A 157 -5.97 -4.63 5.16
N ALA A 158 -6.92 -3.95 4.51
CA ALA A 158 -7.31 -4.17 3.11
C ALA A 158 -6.19 -3.94 2.08
N ASN A 159 -5.08 -3.31 2.47
CA ASN A 159 -4.02 -2.92 1.54
C ASN A 159 -3.42 -4.10 0.80
N GLU A 160 -3.32 -5.26 1.43
CA GLU A 160 -2.80 -6.46 0.78
C GLU A 160 -3.63 -6.85 -0.44
N ALA A 161 -4.96 -6.84 -0.31
CA ALA A 161 -5.86 -7.15 -1.42
C ALA A 161 -5.79 -6.09 -2.53
N CYS A 162 -5.81 -4.81 -2.14
CA CYS A 162 -5.78 -3.72 -3.11
C CYS A 162 -4.44 -3.67 -3.85
N TYR A 163 -3.32 -3.83 -3.14
CA TYR A 163 -1.98 -3.78 -3.70
C TYR A 163 -1.75 -4.94 -4.67
N GLY A 164 -2.20 -6.14 -4.32
CA GLY A 164 -2.06 -7.32 -5.16
C GLY A 164 -2.76 -7.24 -6.52
N CYS A 165 -3.82 -6.43 -6.66
CA CYS A 165 -4.57 -6.32 -7.91
C CYS A 165 -4.41 -4.97 -8.62
N HIS A 166 -4.18 -3.88 -7.88
CA HIS A 166 -4.16 -2.51 -8.43
C HIS A 166 -2.75 -1.91 -8.53
N THR A 167 -1.71 -2.70 -8.23
CA THR A 167 -0.32 -2.31 -8.48
C THR A 167 0.38 -3.34 -9.35
N LYS A 168 1.67 -3.14 -9.61
CA LYS A 168 2.48 -4.04 -10.44
C LYS A 168 3.01 -5.25 -9.68
N VAL A 169 2.46 -5.54 -8.51
CA VAL A 169 2.97 -6.63 -7.68
C VAL A 169 2.41 -7.96 -8.15
N ASN A 170 3.31 -8.92 -8.21
CA ASN A 170 2.99 -10.27 -8.60
C ASN A 170 2.21 -10.95 -7.48
N VAL A 171 1.03 -11.46 -7.82
CA VAL A 171 0.20 -12.26 -6.92
C VAL A 171 0.04 -13.67 -7.47
N GLN A 172 0.24 -14.64 -6.57
CA GLN A 172 -0.14 -16.02 -6.80
C GLN A 172 -1.55 -16.24 -6.27
N MET A 173 -2.48 -16.56 -7.16
CA MET A 173 -3.88 -16.75 -6.80
C MET A 173 -4.29 -18.21 -7.01
N THR A 174 -4.96 -18.77 -6.00
CA THR A 174 -5.64 -20.07 -6.11
C THR A 174 -7.13 -19.82 -6.21
N TRP A 175 -7.71 -20.13 -7.36
CA TRP A 175 -9.15 -20.03 -7.57
C TRP A 175 -9.80 -21.36 -7.27
N ILE A 176 -10.73 -21.37 -6.31
CA ILE A 176 -11.55 -22.54 -5.99
C ILE A 176 -12.96 -22.24 -6.47
N ARG A 177 -13.43 -22.99 -7.47
CA ARG A 177 -14.79 -22.89 -7.99
C ARG A 177 -15.55 -24.17 -7.63
N LYS A 178 -16.83 -24.05 -7.28
CA LYS A 178 -17.67 -25.24 -7.05
C LYS A 178 -17.76 -26.06 -8.34
N GLY A 179 -17.61 -27.38 -8.24
CA GLY A 179 -17.81 -28.28 -9.36
C GLY A 179 -19.21 -28.13 -9.95
N GLY A 180 -19.29 -28.10 -11.28
CA GLY A 180 -20.54 -27.92 -12.01
C GLY A 180 -21.32 -29.23 -12.19
N TYR A 181 -22.45 -29.15 -12.88
CA TYR A 181 -23.14 -30.31 -13.41
C TYR A 181 -22.82 -30.46 -14.90
N ASN A 182 -22.69 -31.70 -15.36
CA ASN A 182 -22.56 -32.01 -16.78
C ASN A 182 -23.75 -32.87 -17.19
N TYR A 183 -24.43 -32.46 -18.26
CA TYR A 183 -25.59 -33.17 -18.80
C TYR A 183 -25.24 -33.73 -20.17
N SER A 184 -25.28 -35.05 -20.29
CA SER A 184 -25.09 -35.74 -21.56
C SER A 184 -26.38 -36.44 -21.94
N TYR A 185 -26.80 -36.26 -23.19
CA TYR A 185 -28.02 -36.85 -23.72
C TYR A 185 -27.71 -37.64 -24.98
N ASP A 186 -28.07 -38.92 -24.98
CA ASP A 186 -28.00 -39.77 -26.16
C ASP A 186 -29.38 -39.85 -26.81
N PHE A 187 -29.48 -39.20 -27.97
CA PHE A 187 -30.71 -39.16 -28.77
C PHE A 187 -31.08 -40.51 -29.38
N ASN A 188 -30.14 -41.44 -29.54
CA ASN A 188 -30.41 -42.76 -30.12
C ASN A 188 -31.04 -43.72 -29.11
N THR A 189 -30.70 -43.59 -27.83
CA THR A 189 -31.21 -44.45 -26.76
C THR A 189 -32.30 -43.79 -25.92
N THR A 190 -32.62 -42.51 -26.16
CA THR A 190 -33.54 -41.69 -25.35
C THR A 190 -33.15 -41.66 -23.87
N THR A 191 -31.85 -41.80 -23.58
CA THR A 191 -31.34 -41.77 -22.22
C THR A 191 -30.50 -40.53 -21.98
N GLY A 192 -30.73 -39.88 -20.84
CA GLY A 192 -29.95 -38.75 -20.36
C GLY A 192 -29.20 -39.14 -19.10
N THR A 193 -27.93 -38.78 -19.03
CA THR A 193 -27.13 -38.88 -17.80
C THR A 193 -26.86 -37.47 -17.29
N LEU A 194 -27.38 -37.17 -16.09
CA LEU A 194 -27.03 -35.97 -15.36
C LEU A 194 -25.97 -36.35 -14.32
N SER A 195 -24.75 -35.82 -14.49
CA SER A 195 -23.66 -36.03 -13.55
C SER A 195 -23.40 -34.74 -12.77
N PHE A 196 -23.54 -34.84 -11.44
CA PHE A 196 -23.14 -33.77 -10.52
C PHE A 196 -21.69 -34.00 -10.11
N ASN A 197 -20.81 -33.05 -10.44
CA ASN A 197 -19.46 -33.06 -9.91
C ASN A 197 -19.43 -32.18 -8.65
N ALA A 198 -19.46 -32.80 -7.47
CA ALA A 198 -19.43 -32.09 -6.20
C ALA A 198 -18.01 -31.71 -5.73
N THR A 199 -16.97 -32.12 -6.48
CA THR A 199 -15.59 -31.75 -6.14
C THR A 199 -15.28 -30.34 -6.62
N ASP A 200 -14.64 -29.56 -5.75
CA ASP A 200 -14.19 -28.23 -6.09
C ASP A 200 -13.12 -28.30 -7.21
N VAL A 201 -13.23 -27.40 -8.19
CA VAL A 201 -12.24 -27.23 -9.24
C VAL A 201 -11.24 -26.18 -8.76
N THR A 202 -9.99 -26.60 -8.56
CA THR A 202 -8.88 -25.72 -8.18
C THR A 202 -8.05 -25.35 -9.41
N ILE A 203 -7.90 -24.06 -9.66
CA ILE A 203 -7.03 -23.53 -10.73
C ILE A 203 -6.00 -22.60 -10.09
N TYR A 204 -4.73 -22.83 -10.41
CA TYR A 204 -3.64 -21.96 -10.01
C TYR A 204 -3.33 -20.99 -11.14
N THR A 205 -3.35 -19.70 -10.83
CA THR A 205 -2.93 -18.66 -11.76
C THR A 205 -1.85 -17.81 -11.11
N ASN A 206 -0.71 -17.68 -11.79
CA ASN A 206 0.28 -16.69 -11.46
C ASN A 206 0.07 -15.50 -12.40
N ASN A 207 -0.18 -14.32 -11.85
CA ASN A 207 -0.22 -13.12 -12.67
C ASN A 207 1.21 -12.60 -12.76
N THR A 208 1.95 -13.03 -13.79
CA THR A 208 3.25 -12.46 -14.12
C THR A 208 3.02 -11.11 -14.80
N GLY A 209 3.03 -10.03 -14.03
CA GLY A 209 3.12 -8.66 -14.52
C GLY A 209 4.56 -8.20 -14.64
#